data_AF-A0A4Q5MX70-F1
#
_entry.id   AF-A0A4Q5MX70-F1
#
_cell.length_a   1.000
_cell.length_b   1.000
_cell.length_c   1.000
_cell.angle_alpha   90.00
_cell.angle_beta   90.00
_cell.angle_gamma   90.00
#
_symmetry.space_group_name_H-M   'P 1'
#
loop_
_entity.id
_entity.type
_entity.pdbx_description
1 polymer ?
#
loop_
_entity_poly.entity_id
_entity_poly.type
_entity_poly.pdbx_seq_one_letter_code
_entity_poly.pdbx_strand_id
1 'polypeptide(L)'
;MTWEHFRRLEPVPPYTDVQRGFAAEVADPLWLLGRQWQVGEHAGEDASSPVLVEMQVAHTPLGAVAGLDPTVVPAEALLEGATDDWWTIGRRIRVGRAITAGLTPQERAAAAFGALPAPYGDALVGEVDGLAAHRLGLVPPGDPALDGFTPRPDFWQAQTLTYEAEVPVGGTTLTVSGHDGGDVDWYTADAPAPLPAPEFAVRQVIPSRLQYPGAPAPRWWQIEDSAVDIGGFPPDRAHLATALLIELVTDHANDWFTVPVPSPAPLAPGETAPPSSGVVVTLAGLRVKDGFDDWWDLSIPPGDEDPPAGPDEAAGPWSLFRTRGLDRSSLVVWPAATTPLSGPALDDVLLGIDEDANVMWAVELRADGIDLALSADATAALLETRRTQTRRFSYEPSTTLPEHWHPYRIENRPAPSGRMFVQGLVADLSQSPPVPRAAARSELIGAGAGHELAASAVPNQGLRLERRFSLARGTDGRPVLWRQRRRIPLLSGPVSHLRFDLLREGEPE
;
A
#
# COMPACT_ATOMS: atom_id res chain seq x y z
N MET A 1 -7.48 -47.47 -12.36
CA MET A 1 -8.43 -46.38 -12.67
C MET A 1 -9.04 -45.95 -11.36
N THR A 2 -8.46 -44.93 -10.75
CA THR A 2 -8.85 -44.37 -9.45
C THR A 2 -9.67 -43.13 -9.76
N TRP A 3 -10.94 -43.12 -9.33
CA TRP A 3 -11.84 -41.98 -9.51
C TRP A 3 -11.55 -40.95 -8.41
N GLU A 4 -11.12 -39.75 -8.80
CA GLU A 4 -10.93 -38.63 -7.89
C GLU A 4 -12.29 -38.14 -7.37
N HIS A 5 -12.45 -38.14 -6.04
CA HIS A 5 -13.56 -37.46 -5.36
C HIS A 5 -13.25 -35.96 -5.30
N PHE A 6 -13.94 -35.16 -6.12
CA PHE A 6 -13.98 -33.72 -5.92
C PHE A 6 -14.70 -33.42 -4.60
N ARG A 7 -13.97 -32.94 -3.59
CA ARG A 7 -14.57 -32.35 -2.38
C ARG A 7 -15.06 -30.96 -2.75
N ARG A 8 -16.35 -30.85 -3.06
CA ARG A 8 -17.04 -29.55 -3.16
C ARG A 8 -17.23 -29.00 -1.76
N LEU A 9 -16.69 -27.82 -1.48
CA LEU A 9 -17.05 -27.04 -0.31
C LEU A 9 -18.45 -26.47 -0.59
N GLU A 10 -19.45 -26.96 0.13
CA GLU A 10 -20.78 -26.37 0.14
C GLU A 10 -20.90 -25.49 1.38
N PRO A 11 -21.43 -24.26 1.28
CA PRO A 11 -21.73 -23.46 2.46
C PRO A 11 -22.66 -24.27 3.37
N VAL A 12 -22.35 -24.31 4.66
CA VAL A 12 -23.26 -24.88 5.67
C VAL A 12 -24.61 -24.18 5.49
N PRO A 13 -25.71 -24.90 5.23
CA PRO A 13 -27.02 -24.27 5.13
C PRO A 13 -27.28 -23.51 6.43
N PRO A 14 -27.59 -22.21 6.38
CA PRO A 14 -27.79 -21.40 7.59
C PRO A 14 -28.94 -21.91 8.48
N TYR A 15 -29.75 -22.85 7.99
CA TYR A 15 -30.93 -23.37 8.67
C TYR A 15 -30.87 -24.91 8.71
N THR A 16 -30.55 -25.46 9.89
CA THR A 16 -30.49 -26.91 10.14
C THR A 16 -31.82 -27.52 10.57
N ASP A 17 -32.77 -26.71 11.04
CA ASP A 17 -34.09 -27.14 11.50
C ASP A 17 -35.20 -26.24 10.94
N VAL A 18 -35.68 -26.61 9.75
CA VAL A 18 -36.75 -25.91 9.05
C VAL A 18 -38.08 -26.02 9.82
N GLN A 19 -38.29 -27.10 10.59
CA GLN A 19 -39.53 -27.32 11.35
C GLN A 19 -39.67 -26.31 12.49
N ARG A 20 -38.58 -26.06 13.22
CA ARG A 20 -38.56 -25.03 14.26
C ARG A 20 -38.78 -23.62 13.70
N GLY A 21 -38.23 -23.34 12.51
CA GLY A 21 -38.50 -22.10 11.77
C GLY A 21 -39.98 -21.93 11.39
N PHE A 22 -40.67 -23.02 10.99
CA PHE A 22 -42.10 -23.00 10.72
C PHE A 22 -42.96 -22.90 12.00
N ALA A 23 -42.48 -23.41 13.13
CA ALA A 23 -43.23 -23.37 14.39
C ALA A 23 -43.28 -21.98 15.03
N ALA A 24 -42.31 -21.10 14.70
CA ALA A 24 -42.22 -19.72 15.19
C ALA A 24 -42.43 -19.59 16.71
N GLU A 25 -41.80 -20.49 17.48
CA GLU A 25 -41.99 -20.58 18.93
C GLU A 25 -41.50 -19.32 19.64
N VAL A 26 -42.40 -18.66 20.39
CA VAL A 26 -42.08 -17.47 21.19
C VAL A 26 -41.80 -17.89 22.63
N ALA A 27 -40.55 -17.70 23.08
CA ALA A 27 -40.12 -18.12 24.41
C ALA A 27 -40.68 -17.23 25.54
N ASP A 28 -40.71 -15.91 25.35
CA ASP A 28 -41.28 -14.95 26.31
C ASP A 28 -42.06 -13.84 25.57
N PRO A 29 -43.37 -14.05 25.35
CA PRO A 29 -44.22 -13.07 24.68
C PRO A 29 -44.35 -11.74 25.43
N LEU A 30 -44.23 -11.75 26.77
CA LEU A 30 -44.44 -10.56 27.58
C LEU A 30 -43.22 -9.63 27.49
N TRP A 31 -42.02 -10.23 27.54
CA TRP A 31 -40.77 -9.52 27.26
C TRP A 31 -40.75 -8.94 25.85
N LEU A 32 -41.20 -9.71 24.86
CA LEU A 32 -41.26 -9.31 23.45
C LEU A 32 -42.17 -8.09 23.24
N LEU A 33 -43.38 -8.11 23.80
CA LEU A 33 -44.30 -6.96 23.76
C LEU A 33 -43.74 -5.75 24.52
N GLY A 34 -43.05 -5.98 25.64
CA GLY A 34 -42.37 -4.92 26.40
C GLY A 34 -41.26 -4.24 25.59
N ARG A 35 -40.49 -5.02 24.80
CA ARG A 35 -39.47 -4.47 23.90
C ARG A 35 -40.07 -3.71 22.73
N GLN A 36 -41.11 -4.23 22.08
CA GLN A 36 -41.83 -3.51 21.01
C GLN A 36 -42.37 -2.15 21.48
N TRP A 37 -42.90 -2.08 22.70
CA TRP A 37 -43.30 -0.81 23.31
C TRP A 37 -42.11 0.13 23.54
N GLN A 38 -40.97 -0.37 24.04
CA GLN A 38 -39.77 0.44 24.30
C GLN A 38 -39.13 1.02 23.04
N VAL A 39 -39.15 0.28 21.92
CA VAL A 39 -38.58 0.73 20.64
C VAL A 39 -39.58 1.50 19.78
N GLY A 40 -40.78 1.79 20.30
CA GLY A 40 -41.76 2.63 19.61
C GLY A 40 -42.59 1.92 18.54
N GLU A 41 -42.43 0.61 18.33
CA GLU A 41 -43.18 -0.18 17.33
C GLU A 41 -44.72 -0.07 17.51
N HIS A 42 -45.18 0.12 18.76
CA HIS A 42 -46.60 0.31 19.07
C HIS A 42 -47.17 1.66 18.58
N ALA A 43 -46.30 2.60 18.17
CA ALA A 43 -46.73 3.83 17.52
C ALA A 43 -47.31 3.58 16.12
N GLY A 44 -47.03 2.42 15.51
CA GLY A 44 -47.60 2.03 14.24
C GLY A 44 -47.19 2.93 13.08
N GLU A 45 -45.96 3.48 13.13
CA GLU A 45 -45.39 4.17 11.99
C GLU A 45 -45.24 3.17 10.84
N ASP A 46 -45.86 3.47 9.70
CA ASP A 46 -45.85 2.62 8.52
C ASP A 46 -44.45 2.68 7.90
N ALA A 47 -43.56 1.79 8.35
CA ALA A 47 -42.19 1.72 7.88
C ALA A 47 -42.15 1.08 6.49
N SER A 48 -42.38 1.90 5.46
CA SER A 48 -42.16 1.50 4.07
C SER A 48 -40.71 1.03 3.88
N SER A 49 -40.50 0.02 3.02
CA SER A 49 -39.17 -0.50 2.70
C SER A 49 -38.83 -0.25 1.24
N PRO A 50 -37.57 0.04 0.90
CA PRO A 50 -37.17 0.21 -0.48
C PRO A 50 -37.26 -1.14 -1.21
N VAL A 51 -37.95 -1.18 -2.36
CA VAL A 51 -38.14 -2.39 -3.18
C VAL A 51 -37.40 -2.33 -4.51
N LEU A 52 -37.09 -1.13 -4.99
CA LEU A 52 -36.34 -0.90 -6.22
C LEU A 52 -35.57 0.41 -6.10
N VAL A 53 -34.37 0.44 -6.65
CA VAL A 53 -33.58 1.66 -6.77
C VAL A 53 -33.27 1.90 -8.24
N GLU A 54 -33.57 3.10 -8.71
CA GLU A 54 -33.14 3.62 -10.00
C GLU A 54 -31.98 4.59 -9.77
N MET A 55 -30.84 4.35 -10.41
CA MET A 55 -29.64 5.19 -10.29
C MET A 55 -29.15 5.63 -11.66
N GLN A 56 -28.64 6.85 -11.72
CA GLN A 56 -27.87 7.35 -12.86
C GLN A 56 -26.39 7.18 -12.55
N VAL A 57 -25.71 6.28 -13.28
CA VAL A 57 -24.30 5.96 -13.06
C VAL A 57 -23.49 6.17 -14.33
N ALA A 58 -22.32 6.80 -14.19
CA ALA A 58 -21.32 6.92 -15.23
C ALA A 58 -20.01 6.25 -14.79
N HIS A 59 -19.30 5.64 -15.74
CA HIS A 59 -17.99 5.05 -15.52
C HIS A 59 -17.01 5.70 -16.49
N THR A 60 -16.16 6.59 -15.97
CA THR A 60 -15.19 7.34 -16.78
C THR A 60 -13.83 6.65 -16.70
N PRO A 61 -13.31 6.04 -17.78
CA PRO A 61 -12.04 5.32 -17.73
C PRO A 61 -10.86 6.23 -17.44
N LEU A 62 -9.93 5.71 -16.64
CA LEU A 62 -8.61 6.28 -16.48
C LEU A 62 -7.81 6.11 -17.78
N GLY A 63 -7.00 7.10 -18.12
CA GLY A 63 -6.12 7.11 -19.27
C GLY A 63 -4.78 6.43 -18.99
N ALA A 64 -4.11 5.97 -20.06
CA ALA A 64 -2.85 5.25 -19.95
C ALA A 64 -1.78 6.02 -19.17
N VAL A 65 -1.08 5.33 -18.27
CA VAL A 65 0.04 5.86 -17.49
C VAL A 65 1.29 5.06 -17.85
N ALA A 66 2.37 5.74 -18.21
CA ALA A 66 3.61 5.06 -18.63
C ALA A 66 3.43 4.01 -19.76
N GLY A 67 2.42 4.21 -20.63
CA GLY A 67 2.07 3.27 -21.71
C GLY A 67 1.32 2.01 -21.26
N LEU A 68 0.91 1.94 -19.99
CA LEU A 68 0.13 0.85 -19.41
C LEU A 68 -1.34 1.26 -19.28
N ASP A 69 -2.23 0.30 -19.50
CA ASP A 69 -3.67 0.48 -19.40
C ASP A 69 -4.12 0.34 -17.92
N PRO A 70 -4.57 1.43 -17.27
CA PRO A 70 -4.98 1.44 -15.87
C PRO A 70 -6.30 0.69 -15.62
N THR A 71 -6.99 0.22 -16.66
CA THR A 71 -8.21 -0.59 -16.56
C THR A 71 -7.91 -2.08 -16.46
N VAL A 72 -6.67 -2.46 -16.81
CA VAL A 72 -6.19 -3.84 -16.84
C VAL A 72 -5.07 -4.09 -15.84
N VAL A 73 -4.08 -3.19 -15.81
CA VAL A 73 -2.88 -3.34 -14.99
C VAL A 73 -3.17 -2.93 -13.55
N PRO A 74 -2.76 -3.72 -12.54
CA PRO A 74 -2.94 -3.35 -11.15
C PRO A 74 -2.33 -1.98 -10.83
N ALA A 75 -3.04 -1.16 -10.06
CA ALA A 75 -2.66 0.22 -9.80
C ALA A 75 -1.31 0.32 -9.07
N GLU A 76 -0.97 -0.63 -8.21
CA GLU A 76 0.35 -0.72 -7.57
C GLU A 76 1.44 -0.89 -8.63
N ALA A 77 1.25 -1.78 -9.60
CA ALA A 77 2.22 -1.99 -10.68
C ALA A 77 2.32 -0.79 -11.65
N LEU A 78 1.22 -0.05 -11.79
CA LEU A 78 1.13 1.16 -12.60
C LEU A 78 1.92 2.32 -11.99
N LEU A 79 1.76 2.53 -10.68
CA LEU A 79 2.34 3.65 -9.94
C LEU A 79 3.76 3.36 -9.43
N GLU A 80 4.03 2.13 -9.03
CA GLU A 80 5.28 1.76 -8.36
C GLU A 80 6.34 1.21 -9.32
N GLY A 81 5.89 0.70 -10.46
CA GLY A 81 6.72 -0.01 -11.40
C GLY A 81 7.61 0.91 -12.24
N ALA A 82 8.82 0.46 -12.52
CA ALA A 82 9.81 1.22 -13.29
C ALA A 82 10.46 0.38 -14.41
N THR A 83 11.38 0.99 -15.17
CA THR A 83 12.18 0.29 -16.20
C THR A 83 12.93 -0.92 -15.62
N ASP A 84 13.48 -0.77 -14.41
CA ASP A 84 14.33 -1.78 -13.79
C ASP A 84 13.60 -3.08 -13.40
N ASP A 85 12.27 -3.04 -13.26
CA ASP A 85 11.44 -4.21 -12.93
C ASP A 85 11.58 -5.33 -13.98
N TRP A 86 11.89 -4.96 -15.23
CA TRP A 86 12.09 -5.92 -16.29
C TRP A 86 13.34 -6.76 -16.05
N TRP A 87 14.35 -6.26 -15.35
CA TRP A 87 15.67 -6.86 -15.16
C TRP A 87 15.75 -7.88 -14.02
N THR A 88 14.86 -8.87 -14.04
CA THR A 88 14.98 -10.06 -13.17
C THR A 88 16.34 -10.76 -13.35
N ILE A 89 16.82 -11.47 -12.33
CA ILE A 89 18.09 -12.24 -12.40
C ILE A 89 18.10 -13.15 -13.64
N GLY A 90 17.00 -13.85 -13.92
CA GLY A 90 16.90 -14.71 -15.11
C GLY A 90 17.06 -13.95 -16.43
N ARG A 91 16.51 -12.74 -16.55
CA ARG A 91 16.68 -11.89 -17.74
C ARG A 91 18.08 -11.30 -17.83
N ARG A 92 18.68 -10.89 -16.71
CA ARG A 92 20.09 -10.45 -16.63
C ARG A 92 21.03 -11.52 -17.18
N ILE A 93 20.86 -12.77 -16.73
CA ILE A 93 21.64 -13.93 -17.20
C ILE A 93 21.39 -14.19 -18.70
N ARG A 94 20.13 -14.24 -19.13
CA ARG A 94 19.76 -14.52 -20.52
C ARG A 94 20.37 -13.50 -21.48
N VAL A 95 20.24 -12.21 -21.16
CA VAL A 95 20.77 -11.11 -21.98
C VAL A 95 22.30 -11.14 -21.98
N GLY A 96 22.93 -11.28 -20.81
CA GLY A 96 24.40 -11.34 -20.72
C GLY A 96 25.00 -12.50 -21.52
N ARG A 97 24.38 -13.68 -21.48
CA ARG A 97 24.80 -14.84 -22.28
C ARG A 97 24.59 -14.67 -23.78
N ALA A 98 23.56 -13.93 -24.20
CA ALA A 98 23.31 -13.67 -25.61
C ALA A 98 24.40 -12.78 -26.24
N ILE A 99 24.90 -11.79 -25.50
CA ILE A 99 25.86 -10.80 -26.03
C ILE A 99 27.33 -11.14 -25.76
N THR A 100 27.63 -12.04 -24.82
CA THR A 100 29.01 -12.30 -24.31
C THR A 100 30.05 -12.59 -25.39
N ALA A 101 29.64 -13.23 -26.49
CA ALA A 101 30.51 -13.56 -27.62
C ALA A 101 30.97 -12.32 -28.41
N GLY A 102 30.18 -11.25 -28.39
CA GLY A 102 30.47 -9.98 -29.06
C GLY A 102 31.30 -9.01 -28.22
N LEU A 103 31.55 -9.31 -26.95
CA LEU A 103 32.25 -8.41 -26.01
C LEU A 103 33.75 -8.74 -25.91
N THR A 104 34.56 -7.69 -25.77
CA THR A 104 35.98 -7.79 -25.43
C THR A 104 36.16 -8.32 -24.00
N PRO A 105 37.34 -8.88 -23.64
CA PRO A 105 37.61 -9.29 -22.27
C PRO A 105 37.44 -8.17 -21.23
N GLN A 106 37.76 -6.93 -21.60
CA GLN A 106 37.61 -5.77 -20.72
C GLN A 106 36.14 -5.42 -20.48
N GLU A 107 35.32 -5.40 -21.54
CA GLU A 107 33.87 -5.17 -21.43
C GLU A 107 33.18 -6.27 -20.61
N ARG A 108 33.59 -7.53 -20.80
CA ARG A 108 33.08 -8.64 -19.99
C ARG A 108 33.39 -8.48 -18.50
N ALA A 109 34.61 -8.07 -18.18
CA ALA A 109 34.99 -7.81 -16.79
C ALA A 109 34.24 -6.61 -16.19
N ALA A 110 34.03 -5.55 -16.97
CA ALA A 110 33.30 -4.36 -16.54
C ALA A 110 31.80 -4.62 -16.31
N ALA A 111 31.22 -5.54 -17.08
CA ALA A 111 29.82 -5.95 -16.97
C ALA A 111 29.64 -7.27 -16.19
N ALA A 112 30.63 -7.71 -15.41
CA ALA A 112 30.56 -9.01 -14.75
C ALA A 112 29.58 -9.01 -13.56
N PHE A 113 28.90 -10.13 -13.33
CA PHE A 113 28.20 -10.37 -12.08
C PHE A 113 29.20 -10.39 -10.90
N GLY A 114 28.81 -9.74 -9.81
CA GLY A 114 29.31 -10.04 -8.48
C GLY A 114 28.60 -11.24 -7.85
N ALA A 115 28.74 -11.41 -6.54
CA ALA A 115 27.95 -12.41 -5.80
C ALA A 115 26.46 -12.10 -5.92
N LEU A 116 25.64 -13.13 -6.16
CA LEU A 116 24.20 -13.01 -6.28
C LEU A 116 23.49 -13.62 -5.07
N PRO A 117 22.22 -13.23 -4.80
CA PRO A 117 21.42 -13.86 -3.75
C PRO A 117 21.28 -15.36 -3.92
N ALA A 118 20.97 -16.04 -2.81
CA ALA A 118 20.55 -17.43 -2.87
C ALA A 118 19.37 -17.61 -3.86
N PRO A 119 19.34 -18.68 -4.66
CA PRO A 119 20.23 -19.84 -4.62
C PRO A 119 21.50 -19.73 -5.47
N TYR A 120 21.77 -18.58 -6.12
CA TYR A 120 22.87 -18.45 -7.08
C TYR A 120 24.24 -18.37 -6.41
N GLY A 121 24.37 -17.56 -5.35
CA GLY A 121 25.65 -17.34 -4.66
C GLY A 121 26.75 -16.89 -5.63
N ASP A 122 27.89 -17.56 -5.58
CA ASP A 122 29.05 -17.24 -6.42
C ASP A 122 29.05 -17.95 -7.80
N ALA A 123 28.02 -18.75 -8.11
CA ALA A 123 28.02 -19.63 -9.27
C ALA A 123 28.11 -18.91 -10.63
N LEU A 124 27.74 -17.62 -10.67
CA LEU A 124 27.73 -16.79 -11.87
C LEU A 124 28.74 -15.65 -11.80
N VAL A 125 29.57 -15.58 -10.76
CA VAL A 125 30.59 -14.54 -10.61
C VAL A 125 31.52 -14.56 -11.82
N GLY A 126 31.71 -13.39 -12.46
CA GLY A 126 32.52 -13.27 -13.66
C GLY A 126 31.80 -13.56 -14.99
N GLU A 127 30.58 -14.14 -14.97
CA GLU A 127 29.72 -14.13 -16.16
C GLU A 127 29.22 -12.72 -16.45
N VAL A 128 28.85 -12.43 -17.70
CA VAL A 128 28.32 -11.12 -18.09
C VAL A 128 26.91 -10.94 -17.51
N ASP A 129 26.72 -9.87 -16.76
CA ASP A 129 25.43 -9.36 -16.34
C ASP A 129 24.81 -8.50 -17.44
N GLY A 130 23.68 -8.95 -17.99
CA GLY A 130 22.95 -8.23 -19.04
C GLY A 130 22.48 -6.83 -18.62
N LEU A 131 22.18 -6.60 -17.34
CA LEU A 131 21.79 -5.26 -16.87
C LEU A 131 22.99 -4.33 -16.83
N ALA A 132 24.11 -4.76 -16.26
CA ALA A 132 25.35 -3.98 -16.26
C ALA A 132 25.81 -3.67 -17.69
N ALA A 133 25.76 -4.66 -18.59
CA ALA A 133 26.08 -4.48 -20.00
C ALA A 133 25.13 -3.47 -20.69
N HIS A 134 23.83 -3.55 -20.41
CA HIS A 134 22.86 -2.60 -20.95
C HIS A 134 23.13 -1.17 -20.46
N ARG A 135 23.40 -0.97 -19.16
CA ARG A 135 23.75 0.34 -18.59
C ARG A 135 25.05 0.92 -19.15
N LEU A 136 26.00 0.05 -19.52
CA LEU A 136 27.24 0.44 -20.20
C LEU A 136 27.06 0.70 -21.71
N GLY A 137 25.85 0.52 -22.26
CA GLY A 137 25.59 0.70 -23.69
C GLY A 137 26.14 -0.42 -24.59
N LEU A 138 26.46 -1.58 -24.01
CA LEU A 138 27.04 -2.72 -24.71
C LEU A 138 25.99 -3.63 -25.38
N VAL A 139 24.71 -3.45 -25.04
CA VAL A 139 23.58 -4.16 -25.68
C VAL A 139 23.03 -3.29 -26.81
N PRO A 140 23.09 -3.75 -28.08
CA PRO A 140 22.54 -2.99 -29.20
C PRO A 140 21.05 -2.68 -29.02
N PRO A 141 20.58 -1.47 -29.38
CA PRO A 141 19.15 -1.19 -29.43
C PRO A 141 18.43 -2.15 -30.38
N GLY A 142 17.33 -2.75 -29.93
CA GLY A 142 16.57 -3.72 -30.73
C GLY A 142 17.19 -5.12 -30.81
N ASP A 143 18.21 -5.42 -29.99
CA ASP A 143 18.69 -6.79 -29.84
C ASP A 143 17.53 -7.72 -29.41
N PRO A 144 17.33 -8.89 -30.04
CA PRO A 144 16.27 -9.84 -29.66
C PRO A 144 16.32 -10.28 -28.19
N ALA A 145 17.48 -10.18 -27.53
CA ALA A 145 17.58 -10.42 -26.10
C ALA A 145 16.74 -9.43 -25.28
N LEU A 146 16.45 -8.24 -25.80
CA LEU A 146 15.60 -7.21 -25.20
C LEU A 146 14.11 -7.33 -25.59
N ASP A 147 13.67 -8.45 -26.19
CA ASP A 147 12.25 -8.65 -26.52
C ASP A 147 11.33 -8.42 -25.31
N GLY A 148 10.37 -7.51 -25.47
CA GLY A 148 9.43 -7.11 -24.43
C GLY A 148 9.99 -6.14 -23.38
N PHE A 149 11.20 -5.61 -23.58
CA PHE A 149 11.72 -4.50 -22.79
C PHE A 149 11.11 -3.19 -23.31
N THR A 150 10.38 -2.49 -22.45
CA THR A 150 9.83 -1.17 -22.75
C THR A 150 10.24 -0.25 -21.61
N PRO A 151 11.04 0.80 -21.89
CA PRO A 151 11.38 1.80 -20.88
C PRO A 151 10.12 2.41 -20.28
N ARG A 152 10.09 2.50 -18.95
CA ARG A 152 9.04 3.15 -18.16
C ARG A 152 9.67 4.21 -17.24
N PRO A 153 9.02 5.37 -17.06
CA PRO A 153 9.44 6.34 -16.05
C PRO A 153 9.47 5.70 -14.67
N ASP A 154 10.29 6.27 -13.79
CA ASP A 154 10.28 5.94 -12.38
C ASP A 154 9.56 7.08 -11.65
N PHE A 155 8.44 6.77 -11.03
CA PHE A 155 7.64 7.74 -10.28
C PHE A 155 8.14 7.91 -8.83
N TRP A 156 9.16 7.16 -8.43
CA TRP A 156 9.77 7.26 -7.11
C TRP A 156 10.58 8.54 -6.95
N GLN A 157 10.22 9.35 -5.96
CA GLN A 157 10.95 10.55 -5.55
C GLN A 157 11.98 10.17 -4.49
N ALA A 158 13.25 10.03 -4.89
CA ALA A 158 14.32 9.62 -3.99
C ALA A 158 14.46 10.54 -2.76
N GLN A 159 14.18 11.84 -2.90
CA GLN A 159 14.33 12.81 -1.81
C GLN A 159 13.22 12.74 -0.76
N THR A 160 12.00 12.40 -1.14
CA THR A 160 10.84 12.32 -0.22
C THR A 160 10.48 10.88 0.16
N LEU A 161 11.05 9.90 -0.56
CA LEU A 161 10.81 8.47 -0.39
C LEU A 161 9.35 8.08 -0.64
N THR A 162 8.75 8.68 -1.66
CA THR A 162 7.35 8.49 -2.04
C THR A 162 7.18 8.44 -3.55
N TYR A 163 6.04 7.94 -4.01
CA TYR A 163 5.66 8.01 -5.41
C TYR A 163 4.81 9.25 -5.72
N GLU A 164 5.08 9.84 -6.88
CA GLU A 164 4.29 10.92 -7.45
C GLU A 164 4.00 10.61 -8.92
N ALA A 165 2.71 10.65 -9.29
CA ALA A 165 2.28 10.32 -10.64
C ALA A 165 1.01 11.10 -11.03
N GLU A 166 0.83 11.25 -12.33
CA GLU A 166 -0.36 11.85 -12.94
C GLU A 166 -1.13 10.79 -13.72
N VAL A 167 -2.43 10.69 -13.47
CA VAL A 167 -3.33 9.72 -14.11
C VAL A 167 -4.45 10.45 -14.83
N PRO A 168 -4.42 10.51 -16.17
CA PRO A 168 -5.46 11.20 -16.94
C PRO A 168 -6.83 10.58 -16.71
N VAL A 169 -7.91 11.36 -16.73
CA VAL A 169 -9.28 10.85 -16.69
C VAL A 169 -10.25 11.89 -17.23
N GLY A 170 -11.14 11.52 -18.17
CA GLY A 170 -12.28 12.36 -18.56
C GLY A 170 -11.96 13.82 -18.90
N GLY A 171 -10.79 14.16 -19.44
CA GLY A 171 -10.39 15.54 -19.74
C GLY A 171 -9.79 16.34 -18.56
N THR A 172 -9.62 15.72 -17.40
CA THR A 172 -8.81 16.20 -16.26
C THR A 172 -7.70 15.18 -15.94
N THR A 173 -6.96 15.42 -14.86
CA THR A 173 -5.86 14.56 -14.39
C THR A 173 -5.98 14.36 -12.89
N LEU A 174 -5.94 13.10 -12.45
CA LEU A 174 -5.76 12.76 -11.04
C LEU A 174 -4.26 12.85 -10.69
N THR A 175 -3.96 13.37 -9.51
CA THR A 175 -2.62 13.49 -8.97
C THR A 175 -2.45 12.54 -7.81
N VAL A 176 -1.53 11.58 -7.94
CA VAL A 176 -1.01 10.78 -6.83
C VAL A 176 0.14 11.56 -6.23
N SER A 177 0.03 11.92 -4.96
CA SER A 177 1.08 12.64 -4.24
C SER A 177 1.42 11.95 -2.94
N GLY A 178 2.70 11.70 -2.70
CA GLY A 178 3.16 11.13 -1.44
C GLY A 178 2.76 9.67 -1.21
N HIS A 179 2.56 8.85 -2.25
CA HIS A 179 2.21 7.43 -2.06
C HIS A 179 3.41 6.65 -1.50
N ASP A 180 3.19 5.94 -0.39
CA ASP A 180 4.26 5.27 0.38
C ASP A 180 4.74 3.96 -0.24
N GLY A 181 4.04 3.47 -1.27
CA GLY A 181 4.16 2.10 -1.77
C GLY A 181 3.30 1.12 -0.97
N GLY A 182 2.63 0.20 -1.65
CA GLY A 182 1.62 -0.69 -1.08
C GLY A 182 0.25 -0.42 -1.66
N ASP A 183 -0.76 -0.51 -0.80
CA ASP A 183 -2.17 -0.49 -1.20
C ASP A 183 -2.55 0.82 -1.89
N VAL A 184 -3.24 0.70 -3.03
CA VAL A 184 -3.77 1.83 -3.80
C VAL A 184 -5.29 1.79 -3.76
N ASP A 185 -5.91 2.89 -3.35
CA ASP A 185 -7.37 3.00 -3.24
C ASP A 185 -7.84 4.43 -3.59
N TRP A 186 -9.13 4.72 -3.42
CA TRP A 186 -9.77 6.00 -3.74
C TRP A 186 -9.10 7.22 -3.09
N TYR A 187 -8.40 7.05 -1.97
CA TYR A 187 -7.66 8.10 -1.25
C TYR A 187 -6.24 8.33 -1.78
N THR A 188 -5.73 7.47 -2.66
CA THR A 188 -4.35 7.55 -3.17
C THR A 188 -4.16 8.69 -4.16
N ALA A 189 -5.24 9.17 -4.77
CA ALA A 189 -5.20 10.26 -5.73
C ALA A 189 -6.20 11.36 -5.39
N ASP A 190 -5.83 12.58 -5.74
CA ASP A 190 -6.69 13.76 -5.69
C ASP A 190 -6.94 14.29 -7.10
N ALA A 191 -8.03 15.03 -7.29
CA ALA A 191 -8.30 15.77 -8.52
C ALA A 191 -8.20 17.27 -8.28
N PRO A 192 -7.84 18.07 -9.29
CA PRO A 192 -7.85 19.53 -9.17
C PRO A 192 -9.27 20.11 -9.28
N ALA A 193 -10.19 19.40 -9.91
CA ALA A 193 -11.57 19.80 -10.14
C ALA A 193 -12.45 18.57 -10.45
N PRO A 194 -13.79 18.71 -10.36
CA PRO A 194 -14.75 17.70 -10.79
C PRO A 194 -14.56 17.22 -12.23
N LEU A 195 -15.12 16.05 -12.54
CA LEU A 195 -15.17 15.55 -13.91
C LEU A 195 -16.14 16.40 -14.75
N PRO A 196 -15.79 16.73 -16.01
CA PRO A 196 -16.72 17.40 -16.91
C PRO A 196 -17.85 16.45 -17.31
N ALA A 197 -19.08 16.77 -16.85
CA ALA A 197 -20.38 16.21 -17.23
C ALA A 197 -20.32 14.83 -17.95
N PRO A 198 -20.08 13.73 -17.21
CA PRO A 198 -20.01 12.40 -17.81
C PRO A 198 -21.37 11.93 -18.31
N GLU A 199 -21.38 10.99 -19.25
CA GLU A 199 -22.62 10.42 -19.79
C GLU A 199 -23.16 9.32 -18.86
N PHE A 200 -24.39 9.47 -18.39
CA PHE A 200 -25.00 8.58 -17.41
C PHE A 200 -25.88 7.51 -18.05
N ALA A 201 -25.75 6.28 -17.55
CA ALA A 201 -26.70 5.21 -17.80
C ALA A 201 -27.69 5.09 -16.63
N VAL A 202 -28.98 4.96 -16.94
CA VAL A 202 -30.00 4.64 -15.94
C VAL A 202 -29.96 3.14 -15.65
N ARG A 203 -29.89 2.78 -14.37
CA ARG A 203 -29.81 1.39 -13.91
C ARG A 203 -30.82 1.15 -12.81
N GLN A 204 -31.48 0.01 -12.87
CA GLN A 204 -32.40 -0.46 -11.83
C GLN A 204 -31.76 -1.63 -11.09
N VAL A 205 -31.76 -1.54 -9.76
CA VAL A 205 -31.19 -2.56 -8.88
C VAL A 205 -32.10 -2.78 -7.68
N ILE A 206 -32.03 -3.97 -7.11
CA ILE A 206 -32.81 -4.32 -5.92
C ILE A 206 -31.95 -3.99 -4.69
N PRO A 207 -32.43 -3.16 -3.75
CA PRO A 207 -31.73 -2.88 -2.51
C PRO A 207 -31.69 -4.13 -1.63
N SER A 208 -30.61 -4.32 -0.89
CA SER A 208 -30.49 -5.34 0.15
C SER A 208 -30.39 -4.69 1.51
N ARG A 209 -30.98 -5.29 2.55
CA ARG A 209 -30.76 -4.81 3.91
C ARG A 209 -29.27 -4.97 4.26
N LEU A 210 -28.69 -3.96 4.91
CA LEU A 210 -27.33 -4.02 5.39
C LEU A 210 -27.19 -5.21 6.36
N GLN A 211 -26.17 -6.03 6.17
CA GLN A 211 -25.87 -7.16 7.03
C GLN A 211 -24.46 -7.01 7.58
N TYR A 212 -24.30 -7.29 8.86
CA TYR A 212 -23.01 -7.30 9.55
C TYR A 212 -23.03 -8.41 10.62
N PRO A 213 -21.86 -8.92 11.05
CA PRO A 213 -21.80 -9.92 12.11
C PRO A 213 -22.52 -9.42 13.38
N GLY A 214 -23.42 -10.22 13.93
CA GLY A 214 -24.22 -9.84 15.11
C GLY A 214 -25.42 -8.93 14.81
N ALA A 215 -25.73 -8.64 13.54
CA ALA A 215 -26.93 -7.88 13.18
C ALA A 215 -28.22 -8.59 13.60
N PRO A 216 -29.24 -7.85 14.07
CA PRO A 216 -30.55 -8.42 14.40
C PRO A 216 -31.23 -9.00 13.15
N ALA A 217 -31.96 -10.10 13.32
CA ALA A 217 -32.71 -10.70 12.22
C ALA A 217 -34.00 -9.88 11.94
N PRO A 218 -34.24 -9.42 10.69
CA PRO A 218 -35.30 -8.46 10.42
C PRO A 218 -36.71 -9.05 10.47
N ARG A 219 -36.85 -10.39 10.41
CA ARG A 219 -38.17 -11.04 10.38
C ARG A 219 -38.55 -11.67 11.72
N TRP A 220 -37.58 -12.12 12.52
CA TRP A 220 -37.81 -12.92 13.73
C TRP A 220 -36.98 -12.38 14.89
N TRP A 221 -37.55 -12.42 16.09
CA TRP A 221 -36.80 -12.13 17.32
C TRP A 221 -35.78 -13.24 17.55
N GLN A 222 -34.52 -12.93 17.28
CA GLN A 222 -33.37 -13.79 17.55
C GLN A 222 -32.45 -13.06 18.51
N ILE A 223 -32.02 -13.74 19.57
CA ILE A 223 -30.95 -13.25 20.44
C ILE A 223 -29.67 -13.23 19.62
N GLU A 224 -28.95 -12.11 19.67
CA GLU A 224 -27.72 -11.88 18.92
C GLU A 224 -26.67 -12.96 19.22
N ASP A 225 -25.83 -13.25 18.24
CA ASP A 225 -24.79 -14.27 18.39
C ASP A 225 -23.76 -13.84 19.44
N SER A 226 -23.64 -14.62 20.52
CA SER A 226 -22.65 -14.40 21.58
C SER A 226 -21.19 -14.42 21.11
N ALA A 227 -20.92 -14.93 19.90
CA ALA A 227 -19.60 -14.86 19.28
C ALA A 227 -19.22 -13.43 18.85
N VAL A 228 -20.18 -12.50 18.80
CA VAL A 228 -19.96 -11.10 18.45
C VAL A 228 -20.33 -10.20 19.63
N ASP A 229 -19.33 -9.52 20.19
CA ASP A 229 -19.52 -8.53 21.25
C ASP A 229 -19.20 -7.12 20.72
N ILE A 230 -20.24 -6.45 20.20
CA ILE A 230 -20.13 -5.08 19.67
C ILE A 230 -19.83 -4.08 20.80
N GLY A 231 -20.29 -4.36 22.03
CA GLY A 231 -20.06 -3.51 23.21
C GLY A 231 -18.71 -3.74 23.91
N GLY A 232 -18.04 -4.85 23.60
CA GLY A 232 -16.70 -5.20 24.12
C GLY A 232 -15.59 -4.27 23.63
N PHE A 233 -15.87 -3.47 22.60
CA PHE A 233 -15.00 -2.38 22.16
C PHE A 233 -15.54 -1.07 22.72
N PRO A 234 -14.95 -0.53 23.82
CA PRO A 234 -15.39 0.74 24.35
C PRO A 234 -15.25 1.82 23.27
N PRO A 235 -16.27 2.67 23.05
CA PRO A 235 -16.18 3.73 22.07
C PRO A 235 -15.06 4.69 22.47
N ASP A 236 -13.99 4.71 21.68
CA ASP A 236 -12.92 5.69 21.79
C ASP A 236 -13.16 6.78 20.74
N ARG A 237 -13.16 8.04 21.18
CA ARG A 237 -13.31 9.19 20.28
C ARG A 237 -12.14 9.32 19.30
N ALA A 238 -10.99 8.71 19.61
CA ALA A 238 -9.86 8.61 18.68
C ALA A 238 -10.09 7.56 17.57
N HIS A 239 -11.07 6.67 17.72
CA HIS A 239 -11.38 5.58 16.78
C HIS A 239 -12.72 5.83 16.08
N LEU A 240 -12.73 6.79 15.15
CA LEU A 240 -13.92 7.20 14.38
C LEU A 240 -14.70 6.04 13.76
N ALA A 241 -14.01 5.06 13.17
CA ALA A 241 -14.67 3.91 12.52
C ALA A 241 -15.50 3.08 13.51
N THR A 242 -14.99 2.86 14.72
CA THR A 242 -15.70 2.13 15.78
C THR A 242 -16.88 2.95 16.29
N ALA A 243 -16.72 4.27 16.44
CA ALA A 243 -17.81 5.16 16.84
C ALA A 243 -18.95 5.15 15.81
N LEU A 244 -18.65 5.24 14.51
CA LEU A 244 -19.63 5.16 13.42
C LEU A 244 -20.33 3.80 13.39
N LEU A 245 -19.61 2.70 13.59
CA LEU A 245 -20.21 1.37 13.66
C LEU A 245 -21.16 1.25 14.85
N ILE A 246 -20.79 1.76 16.01
CA ILE A 246 -21.65 1.74 17.20
C ILE A 246 -22.92 2.56 16.93
N GLU A 247 -22.79 3.78 16.38
CA GLU A 247 -23.92 4.63 16.01
C GLU A 247 -24.87 3.92 15.04
N LEU A 248 -24.33 3.36 13.94
CA LEU A 248 -25.07 2.56 12.95
C LEU A 248 -25.87 1.43 13.60
N VAL A 249 -25.26 0.71 14.56
CA VAL A 249 -25.88 -0.43 15.23
C VAL A 249 -26.90 0.00 16.29
N THR A 250 -26.70 1.12 16.98
CA THR A 250 -27.55 1.53 18.10
C THR A 250 -28.74 2.38 17.71
N ASP A 251 -28.62 3.22 16.67
CA ASP A 251 -29.63 4.20 16.32
C ASP A 251 -30.79 3.55 15.55
N HIS A 252 -30.48 2.85 14.45
CA HIS A 252 -31.51 2.23 13.58
C HIS A 252 -30.98 1.01 12.79
N ALA A 253 -30.32 0.05 13.45
CA ALA A 253 -29.67 -1.11 12.81
C ALA A 253 -30.46 -1.80 11.68
N ASN A 254 -31.79 -1.88 11.80
CA ASN A 254 -32.62 -2.52 10.80
C ASN A 254 -32.91 -1.66 9.58
N ASP A 255 -32.86 -0.33 9.65
CA ASP A 255 -33.37 0.53 8.57
C ASP A 255 -32.31 0.92 7.53
N TRP A 256 -31.13 0.32 7.62
CA TRP A 256 -30.04 0.51 6.67
C TRP A 256 -30.13 -0.46 5.49
N PHE A 257 -30.04 0.10 4.28
CA PHE A 257 -30.01 -0.66 3.04
C PHE A 257 -28.74 -0.35 2.25
N THR A 258 -28.19 -1.39 1.64
CA THR A 258 -27.11 -1.30 0.68
C THR A 258 -27.65 -1.49 -0.73
N VAL A 259 -27.04 -0.78 -1.66
CA VAL A 259 -27.40 -0.85 -3.08
C VAL A 259 -26.13 -1.10 -3.86
N PRO A 260 -26.00 -2.22 -4.61
CA PRO A 260 -24.81 -2.45 -5.40
C PRO A 260 -24.78 -1.50 -6.60
N VAL A 261 -23.63 -0.91 -6.87
CA VAL A 261 -23.40 -0.24 -8.16
C VAL A 261 -23.23 -1.34 -9.22
N PRO A 262 -24.12 -1.43 -10.22
CA PRO A 262 -24.09 -2.50 -11.19
C PRO A 262 -22.88 -2.35 -12.12
N SER A 263 -22.39 -3.48 -12.65
CA SER A 263 -21.32 -3.46 -13.65
C SER A 263 -21.68 -2.54 -14.83
N PRO A 264 -20.68 -1.91 -15.47
CA PRO A 264 -20.92 -1.04 -16.61
C PRO A 264 -21.68 -1.76 -17.73
N ALA A 265 -22.52 -1.03 -18.46
CA ALA A 265 -23.18 -1.50 -19.67
C ALA A 265 -22.96 -0.51 -20.81
N PRO A 266 -23.10 -0.96 -22.07
CA PRO A 266 -23.10 -0.06 -23.21
C PRO A 266 -24.21 0.99 -23.10
N LEU A 267 -23.91 2.23 -23.50
CA LEU A 267 -24.89 3.32 -23.53
C LEU A 267 -25.85 3.14 -24.70
N ALA A 268 -25.34 2.71 -25.86
CA ALA A 268 -26.14 2.36 -27.03
C ALA A 268 -25.92 0.90 -27.50
N PRO A 269 -26.91 0.31 -28.21
CA PRO A 269 -26.74 -0.99 -28.85
C PRO A 269 -25.58 -0.99 -29.84
N GLY A 270 -24.63 -1.93 -29.67
CA GLY A 270 -23.46 -2.06 -30.53
C GLY A 270 -22.18 -1.38 -30.00
N GLU A 271 -22.28 -0.64 -28.89
CA GLU A 271 -21.11 -0.08 -28.21
C GLU A 271 -20.49 -1.09 -27.24
N THR A 272 -19.20 -0.92 -26.96
CA THR A 272 -18.50 -1.65 -25.91
C THR A 272 -18.80 -1.01 -24.56
N ALA A 273 -19.12 -1.84 -23.57
CA ALA A 273 -19.30 -1.37 -22.20
C ALA A 273 -17.98 -0.76 -21.66
N PRO A 274 -18.06 0.25 -20.77
CA PRO A 274 -16.90 0.70 -20.02
C PRO A 274 -16.26 -0.45 -19.22
N PRO A 275 -14.97 -0.35 -18.85
CA PRO A 275 -14.36 -1.28 -17.92
C PRO A 275 -14.95 -1.12 -16.50
N SER A 276 -14.93 -2.19 -15.72
CA SER A 276 -15.47 -2.22 -14.35
C SER A 276 -14.51 -1.69 -13.29
N SER A 277 -13.25 -1.43 -13.65
CA SER A 277 -12.17 -0.97 -12.78
C SER A 277 -11.19 -0.11 -13.58
N GLY A 278 -10.39 0.69 -12.89
CA GLY A 278 -9.58 1.73 -13.54
C GLY A 278 -10.48 2.82 -14.08
N VAL A 279 -11.47 3.22 -13.29
CA VAL A 279 -12.49 4.18 -13.67
C VAL A 279 -12.78 5.11 -12.50
N VAL A 280 -13.31 6.29 -12.80
CA VAL A 280 -14.08 7.06 -11.82
C VAL A 280 -15.55 6.71 -12.01
N VAL A 281 -16.18 6.23 -10.94
CA VAL A 281 -17.61 5.96 -10.89
C VAL A 281 -18.32 7.20 -10.37
N THR A 282 -19.24 7.78 -11.13
CA THR A 282 -20.02 8.95 -10.74
C THR A 282 -21.50 8.62 -10.68
N LEU A 283 -22.16 9.01 -9.58
CA LEU A 283 -23.61 8.95 -9.43
C LEU A 283 -24.22 10.36 -9.57
N ALA A 284 -25.20 10.57 -10.44
CA ALA A 284 -25.87 11.87 -10.57
C ALA A 284 -27.11 12.01 -9.67
N GLY A 285 -27.88 10.93 -9.53
CA GLY A 285 -29.11 10.91 -8.78
C GLY A 285 -29.58 9.48 -8.55
N LEU A 286 -30.27 9.29 -7.43
CA LEU A 286 -30.79 8.00 -7.00
C LEU A 286 -32.26 8.18 -6.63
N ARG A 287 -33.13 7.31 -7.13
CA ARG A 287 -34.56 7.30 -6.81
C ARG A 287 -34.90 5.95 -6.24
N VAL A 288 -35.62 5.95 -5.13
CA VAL A 288 -36.00 4.74 -4.41
C VAL A 288 -37.50 4.57 -4.57
N LYS A 289 -37.91 3.42 -5.08
CA LYS A 289 -39.29 2.97 -5.04
C LYS A 289 -39.51 2.19 -3.76
N ASP A 290 -40.58 2.51 -3.06
CA ASP A 290 -40.91 1.89 -1.79
C ASP A 290 -41.99 0.79 -1.93
N GLY A 291 -42.36 0.16 -0.81
CA GLY A 291 -43.33 -0.94 -0.78
C GLY A 291 -44.76 -0.54 -1.15
N PHE A 292 -45.06 0.75 -1.21
CA PHE A 292 -46.36 1.33 -1.56
C PHE A 292 -46.41 1.86 -3.00
N ASP A 293 -45.38 1.56 -3.79
CA ASP A 293 -45.18 2.04 -5.16
C ASP A 293 -44.86 3.55 -5.29
N ASP A 294 -44.54 4.23 -4.19
CA ASP A 294 -44.14 5.63 -4.19
C ASP A 294 -42.65 5.78 -4.50
N TRP A 295 -42.30 6.85 -5.22
CA TRP A 295 -40.92 7.18 -5.60
C TRP A 295 -40.38 8.33 -4.76
N TRP A 296 -39.20 8.12 -4.20
CA TRP A 296 -38.47 9.05 -3.36
C TRP A 296 -37.13 9.40 -4.01
N ASP A 297 -36.91 10.68 -4.29
CA ASP A 297 -35.62 11.14 -4.82
C ASP A 297 -34.63 11.29 -3.65
N LEU A 298 -33.49 10.61 -3.72
CA LEU A 298 -32.39 10.82 -2.79
C LEU A 298 -31.45 11.89 -3.36
N SER A 299 -31.36 13.00 -2.66
CA SER A 299 -30.39 14.06 -2.94
C SER A 299 -28.99 13.60 -2.56
N ILE A 300 -28.00 13.95 -3.39
CA ILE A 300 -26.59 13.89 -2.97
C ILE A 300 -26.43 14.85 -1.78
N PRO A 301 -25.75 14.45 -0.69
CA PRO A 301 -25.49 15.36 0.44
C PRO A 301 -24.85 16.67 -0.05
N PRO A 302 -25.17 17.82 0.57
CA PRO A 302 -24.64 19.12 0.14
C PRO A 302 -23.11 19.12 0.03
N GLY A 303 -22.54 19.92 -0.85
CA GLY A 303 -21.12 20.16 -1.05
C GLY A 303 -20.48 21.09 -0.01
N ASP A 304 -19.16 21.29 -0.10
CA ASP A 304 -18.42 22.21 0.79
C ASP A 304 -18.88 23.68 0.63
N GLU A 305 -19.41 24.00 -0.55
CA GLU A 305 -19.93 25.33 -0.92
C GLU A 305 -21.44 25.44 -0.74
N ASP A 306 -22.13 24.33 -0.47
CA ASP A 306 -23.58 24.34 -0.27
C ASP A 306 -23.93 24.82 1.15
N PRO A 307 -25.04 25.55 1.31
CA PRO A 307 -25.51 25.93 2.63
C PRO A 307 -25.83 24.69 3.46
N PRO A 308 -25.66 24.74 4.79
CA PRO A 308 -26.01 23.62 5.68
C PRO A 308 -27.48 23.24 5.50
N ALA A 309 -27.80 21.94 5.59
CA ALA A 309 -29.16 21.45 5.36
C ALA A 309 -30.10 21.88 6.50
N GLY A 310 -29.54 22.12 7.70
CA GLY A 310 -30.24 22.67 8.85
C GLY A 310 -29.53 23.89 9.47
N PRO A 311 -30.26 24.73 10.22
CA PRO A 311 -29.70 25.92 10.88
C PRO A 311 -28.66 25.60 11.98
N ASP A 312 -28.65 24.36 12.49
CA ASP A 312 -27.73 23.89 13.53
C ASP A 312 -26.57 23.04 12.97
N GLU A 313 -26.50 22.87 11.65
CA GLU A 313 -25.41 22.14 10.99
C GLU A 313 -24.26 23.08 10.62
N ALA A 314 -23.03 22.58 10.73
CA ALA A 314 -21.85 23.30 10.26
C ALA A 314 -21.88 23.48 8.74
N ALA A 315 -21.37 24.61 8.24
CA ALA A 315 -21.23 24.86 6.81
C ALA A 315 -20.30 23.83 6.15
N GLY A 316 -20.73 23.26 5.02
CA GLY A 316 -20.01 22.24 4.24
C GLY A 316 -20.02 20.86 4.91
N PRO A 317 -20.75 19.84 4.38
CA PRO A 317 -20.87 18.58 5.10
C PRO A 317 -19.58 17.77 5.04
N TRP A 318 -19.25 17.05 6.10
CA TRP A 318 -18.20 16.05 6.02
C TRP A 318 -18.71 14.79 5.30
N SER A 319 -17.86 14.10 4.52
CA SER A 319 -18.22 12.84 3.84
C SER A 319 -17.17 11.78 4.10
N LEU A 320 -17.61 10.55 4.37
CA LEU A 320 -16.78 9.35 4.34
C LEU A 320 -16.53 8.94 2.89
N PHE A 321 -15.34 8.43 2.58
CA PHE A 321 -14.96 7.90 1.26
C PHE A 321 -15.11 8.93 0.13
N ARG A 322 -14.16 9.88 0.04
CA ARG A 322 -14.13 10.92 -1.00
C ARG A 322 -12.72 11.05 -1.56
N THR A 323 -12.61 11.05 -2.89
CA THR A 323 -11.42 11.53 -3.59
C THR A 323 -11.45 13.06 -3.61
N ARG A 324 -10.44 13.72 -3.04
CA ARG A 324 -10.42 15.19 -2.93
C ARG A 324 -10.52 15.82 -4.31
N GLY A 325 -11.30 16.89 -4.42
CA GLY A 325 -11.48 17.67 -5.65
C GLY A 325 -12.37 17.05 -6.72
N LEU A 326 -12.72 15.76 -6.64
CA LEU A 326 -13.86 15.21 -7.38
C LEU A 326 -15.18 15.57 -6.67
N ASP A 327 -16.28 15.44 -7.42
CA ASP A 327 -17.64 15.47 -6.86
C ASP A 327 -17.81 14.38 -5.79
N ARG A 328 -18.63 14.63 -4.77
CA ARG A 328 -18.86 13.69 -3.66
C ARG A 328 -19.49 12.38 -4.09
N SER A 329 -20.23 12.41 -5.20
CA SER A 329 -20.81 11.23 -5.81
C SER A 329 -19.87 10.53 -6.79
N SER A 330 -18.62 10.98 -6.87
CA SER A 330 -17.56 10.39 -7.69
C SER A 330 -16.51 9.71 -6.83
N LEU A 331 -16.19 8.46 -7.15
CA LEU A 331 -15.15 7.70 -6.48
C LEU A 331 -14.21 7.05 -7.50
N VAL A 332 -12.91 7.16 -7.27
CA VAL A 332 -11.92 6.45 -8.08
C VAL A 332 -11.93 4.97 -7.68
N VAL A 333 -12.11 4.08 -8.64
CA VAL A 333 -12.08 2.63 -8.46
C VAL A 333 -10.89 2.07 -9.22
N TRP A 334 -9.83 1.75 -8.49
CA TRP A 334 -8.61 1.16 -9.04
C TRP A 334 -8.75 -0.36 -9.23
N PRO A 335 -8.10 -0.96 -10.23
CA PRO A 335 -7.82 -2.39 -10.19
C PRO A 335 -6.67 -2.61 -9.19
N ALA A 336 -6.98 -2.87 -7.93
CA ALA A 336 -5.94 -3.13 -6.92
C ALA A 336 -5.54 -4.61 -6.89
N ALA A 337 -4.26 -4.89 -6.62
CA ALA A 337 -3.79 -6.24 -6.38
C ALA A 337 -4.18 -6.69 -4.97
N THR A 338 -5.28 -7.43 -4.82
CA THR A 338 -5.77 -7.84 -3.48
C THR A 338 -4.83 -8.81 -2.75
N THR A 339 -4.21 -9.74 -3.47
CA THR A 339 -3.33 -10.77 -2.90
C THR A 339 -2.10 -11.02 -3.80
N PRO A 340 -1.22 -10.02 -3.98
CA PRO A 340 -0.04 -10.18 -4.81
C PRO A 340 0.91 -11.20 -4.17
N LEU A 341 1.58 -11.99 -5.02
CA LEU A 341 2.70 -12.82 -4.59
C LEU A 341 3.90 -11.91 -4.36
N SER A 342 4.33 -11.79 -3.11
CA SER A 342 5.53 -11.05 -2.76
C SER A 342 6.76 -11.95 -2.74
N GLY A 343 7.81 -11.54 -3.43
CA GLY A 343 9.13 -12.15 -3.34
C GLY A 343 9.89 -11.76 -2.07
N PRO A 344 11.09 -12.33 -1.85
CA PRO A 344 11.97 -11.89 -0.77
C PRO A 344 12.37 -10.43 -0.95
N ALA A 345 12.67 -9.75 0.16
CA ALA A 345 13.21 -8.39 0.12
C ALA A 345 14.54 -8.38 -0.64
N LEU A 346 14.65 -7.48 -1.60
CA LEU A 346 15.90 -7.10 -2.27
C LEU A 346 16.68 -6.14 -1.38
N ASP A 347 16.02 -5.11 -0.86
CA ASP A 347 16.62 -4.20 0.11
C ASP A 347 15.77 -4.11 1.37
N ASP A 348 16.47 -3.90 2.48
CA ASP A 348 15.89 -3.59 3.78
C ASP A 348 16.81 -2.58 4.47
N VAL A 349 16.34 -1.34 4.60
CA VAL A 349 17.12 -0.21 5.11
C VAL A 349 16.36 0.47 6.23
N LEU A 350 16.99 0.63 7.39
CA LEU A 350 16.45 1.43 8.49
C LEU A 350 17.00 2.85 8.43
N LEU A 351 16.12 3.84 8.50
CA LEU A 351 16.44 5.25 8.64
C LEU A 351 16.01 5.75 10.01
N GLY A 352 16.83 6.56 10.67
CA GLY A 352 16.42 7.24 11.89
C GLY A 352 17.38 8.32 12.32
N ILE A 353 16.87 9.24 13.12
CA ILE A 353 17.66 10.31 13.72
C ILE A 353 18.21 9.78 15.04
N ASP A 354 19.53 9.85 15.19
CA ASP A 354 20.21 9.58 16.45
C ASP A 354 20.47 10.93 17.13
N GLU A 355 19.66 11.22 18.15
CA GLU A 355 19.71 12.46 18.91
C GLU A 355 21.03 12.60 19.70
N ASP A 356 21.65 11.50 20.13
CA ASP A 356 22.92 11.53 20.87
C ASP A 356 24.09 11.88 19.94
N ALA A 357 24.07 11.36 18.70
CA ALA A 357 25.07 11.66 17.69
C ALA A 357 24.79 12.94 16.88
N ASN A 358 23.56 13.49 16.97
CA ASN A 358 23.05 14.58 16.13
C ASN A 358 23.26 14.33 14.62
N VAL A 359 23.06 13.08 14.20
CA VAL A 359 23.23 12.59 12.82
C VAL A 359 22.05 11.68 12.50
N MET A 360 21.59 11.68 11.24
CA MET A 360 20.64 10.66 10.79
C MET A 360 21.42 9.47 10.23
N TRP A 361 21.03 8.26 10.59
CA TRP A 361 21.64 7.03 10.10
C TRP A 361 20.74 6.35 9.08
N ALA A 362 21.35 5.81 8.04
CA ALA A 362 20.78 4.75 7.22
C ALA A 362 21.56 3.45 7.46
N VAL A 363 20.86 2.37 7.80
CA VAL A 363 21.44 1.07 8.13
C VAL A 363 20.94 0.05 7.12
N GLU A 364 21.82 -0.49 6.28
CA GLU A 364 21.46 -1.56 5.35
C GLU A 364 21.48 -2.90 6.07
N LEU A 365 20.31 -3.51 6.25
CA LEU A 365 20.18 -4.89 6.73
C LEU A 365 20.27 -5.88 5.58
N ARG A 366 19.82 -5.46 4.39
CA ARG A 366 19.90 -6.22 3.15
C ARG A 366 20.04 -5.26 1.97
N ALA A 367 20.84 -5.63 0.97
CA ALA A 367 20.93 -4.90 -0.29
C ALA A 367 21.07 -5.87 -1.48
N ASP A 368 20.33 -5.62 -2.56
CA ASP A 368 20.25 -6.45 -3.77
C ASP A 368 20.03 -7.95 -3.50
N GLY A 369 19.31 -8.27 -2.43
CA GLY A 369 18.96 -9.61 -1.97
C GLY A 369 20.03 -10.30 -1.13
N ILE A 370 21.12 -9.60 -0.79
CA ILE A 370 22.22 -10.10 0.04
C ILE A 370 22.06 -9.54 1.46
N ASP A 371 22.00 -10.44 2.45
CA ASP A 371 21.96 -10.07 3.86
C ASP A 371 23.27 -9.39 4.28
N LEU A 372 23.13 -8.19 4.86
CA LEU A 372 24.20 -7.35 5.39
C LEU A 372 24.12 -7.21 6.92
N ALA A 373 23.02 -7.66 7.52
CA ALA A 373 22.79 -7.62 8.96
C ALA A 373 23.95 -8.27 9.74
N LEU A 374 24.38 -7.55 10.77
CA LEU A 374 25.40 -7.85 11.79
C LEU A 374 26.01 -9.25 11.67
N SER A 375 27.21 -9.32 11.09
CA SER A 375 28.02 -10.53 11.06
C SER A 375 28.26 -11.06 12.50
N ALA A 376 28.75 -12.30 12.59
CA ALA A 376 29.21 -12.87 13.86
C ALA A 376 30.19 -11.95 14.63
N ASP A 377 30.89 -11.06 13.92
CA ASP A 377 31.84 -10.08 14.49
C ASP A 377 31.13 -8.97 15.29
N ALA A 378 29.96 -8.53 14.84
CA ALA A 378 29.18 -7.53 15.56
C ALA A 378 28.46 -8.12 16.79
N THR A 379 28.14 -9.42 16.75
CA THR A 379 27.68 -10.18 17.93
C THR A 379 28.82 -10.35 18.94
N ALA A 380 30.06 -10.56 18.48
CA ALA A 380 31.23 -10.65 19.34
C ALA A 380 31.54 -9.33 20.07
N ALA A 381 31.32 -8.18 19.43
CA ALA A 381 31.47 -6.86 20.05
C ALA A 381 30.50 -6.59 21.22
N LEU A 382 29.34 -7.27 21.25
CA LEU A 382 28.32 -7.11 22.29
C LEU A 382 28.50 -8.05 23.51
N LEU A 383 29.33 -9.09 23.40
CA LEU A 383 29.43 -10.16 24.40
C LEU A 383 30.54 -9.97 25.44
N GLU A 384 31.22 -8.82 25.47
CA GLU A 384 32.35 -8.60 26.37
C GLU A 384 31.89 -8.27 27.81
N THR A 385 31.54 -9.29 28.61
CA THR A 385 31.45 -9.13 30.08
C THR A 385 32.05 -10.29 30.89
N ARG A 386 32.82 -9.87 31.90
CA ARG A 386 33.39 -10.55 33.09
C ARG A 386 34.81 -11.08 32.98
N ARG A 387 35.78 -10.32 33.52
CA ARG A 387 37.07 -10.83 34.03
C ARG A 387 37.54 -10.06 35.26
N THR A 388 38.22 -10.75 36.19
CA THR A 388 38.67 -10.28 37.52
C THR A 388 40.20 -10.28 37.64
N GLN A 389 40.88 -9.60 36.72
CA GLN A 389 42.35 -9.46 36.73
C GLN A 389 42.77 -7.98 36.68
N THR A 390 44.07 -7.71 36.86
CA THR A 390 44.64 -6.35 36.84
C THR A 390 44.46 -5.71 35.48
N ARG A 391 43.77 -4.57 35.45
CA ARG A 391 43.28 -3.92 34.24
C ARG A 391 44.37 -3.09 33.57
N ARG A 392 44.63 -3.32 32.28
CA ARG A 392 45.31 -2.34 31.40
C ARG A 392 44.22 -1.62 30.62
N PHE A 393 44.31 -0.30 30.50
CA PHE A 393 43.41 0.48 29.67
C PHE A 393 44.18 1.06 28.48
N SER A 394 43.59 0.99 27.30
CA SER A 394 43.98 1.72 26.10
C SER A 394 42.97 2.84 25.88
N TYR A 395 43.45 4.04 25.55
CA TYR A 395 42.55 5.12 25.15
C TYR A 395 42.08 4.85 23.72
N GLU A 396 40.77 4.82 23.55
CA GLU A 396 40.10 4.66 22.27
C GLU A 396 39.28 5.94 22.00
N PRO A 397 39.62 6.72 20.95
CA PRO A 397 38.93 7.97 20.65
C PRO A 397 37.42 7.80 20.40
N SER A 398 37.00 6.66 19.86
CA SER A 398 35.60 6.35 19.52
C SER A 398 35.40 4.84 19.40
N THR A 399 34.23 4.32 19.80
CA THR A 399 33.81 2.98 19.32
C THR A 399 33.71 2.94 17.80
N THR A 400 33.83 1.75 17.22
CA THR A 400 33.57 1.52 15.80
C THR A 400 32.09 1.27 15.55
N LEU A 401 31.54 1.88 14.51
CA LEU A 401 30.19 1.53 14.00
C LEU A 401 30.23 0.15 13.32
N PRO A 402 29.15 -0.63 13.35
CA PRO A 402 29.01 -1.78 12.47
C PRO A 402 29.18 -1.40 11.00
N GLU A 403 29.56 -2.35 10.15
CA GLU A 403 29.55 -2.14 8.69
C GLU A 403 28.13 -1.82 8.21
N HIS A 404 28.03 -1.12 7.07
CA HIS A 404 26.75 -0.74 6.43
C HIS A 404 25.89 0.30 7.17
N TRP A 405 26.50 1.05 8.09
CA TRP A 405 25.93 2.28 8.65
C TRP A 405 26.41 3.50 7.85
N HIS A 406 25.46 4.24 7.30
CA HIS A 406 25.72 5.40 6.43
C HIS A 406 25.19 6.68 7.08
N PRO A 407 26.03 7.69 7.34
CA PRO A 407 25.64 8.92 7.99
C PRO A 407 24.95 9.83 6.98
N TYR A 408 23.98 10.60 7.47
CA TYR A 408 23.42 11.74 6.77
C TYR A 408 23.58 12.97 7.64
N ARG A 409 24.37 13.91 7.12
CA ARG A 409 24.59 15.19 7.77
C ARG A 409 23.41 16.12 7.51
N ILE A 410 23.03 16.87 8.53
CA ILE A 410 22.03 17.92 8.40
C ILE A 410 22.65 19.13 7.71
N GLU A 411 22.09 19.54 6.58
CA GLU A 411 22.47 20.75 5.86
C GLU A 411 21.28 21.70 5.74
N ASN A 412 21.47 22.97 6.10
CA ASN A 412 20.46 24.01 5.91
C ASN A 412 20.70 24.71 4.58
N ARG A 413 19.76 24.59 3.66
CA ARG A 413 19.79 25.26 2.35
C ARG A 413 18.76 26.40 2.31
N PRO A 414 18.97 27.42 1.46
CA PRO A 414 17.95 28.44 1.21
C PRO A 414 16.63 27.81 0.75
N ALA A 415 15.52 28.52 0.94
CA ALA A 415 14.22 28.11 0.40
C ALA A 415 14.30 27.90 -1.14
N PRO A 416 13.55 26.93 -1.71
CA PRO A 416 12.50 26.14 -1.07
C PRO A 416 12.98 24.85 -0.37
N SER A 417 14.24 24.42 -0.58
CA SER A 417 14.73 23.12 -0.10
C SER A 417 14.77 22.99 1.43
N GLY A 418 15.06 24.08 2.13
CA GLY A 418 15.10 24.09 3.60
C GLY A 418 16.15 23.13 4.18
N ARG A 419 15.78 22.39 5.23
CA ARG A 419 16.67 21.43 5.91
C ARG A 419 16.72 20.13 5.10
N MET A 420 17.94 19.70 4.77
CA MET A 420 18.22 18.48 4.02
C MET A 420 19.12 17.54 4.83
N PHE A 421 18.99 16.25 4.56
CA PHE A 421 19.90 15.21 5.01
C PHE A 421 20.78 14.80 3.83
N VAL A 422 22.09 14.96 3.94
CA VAL A 422 23.05 14.66 2.86
C VAL A 422 23.95 13.51 3.26
N GLN A 423 23.92 12.43 2.48
CA GLN A 423 24.69 11.22 2.75
C GLN A 423 26.20 11.52 2.75
N GLY A 424 26.89 11.06 3.79
CA GLY A 424 28.33 11.08 3.91
C GLY A 424 28.93 9.68 3.92
N LEU A 425 30.26 9.62 4.08
CA LEU A 425 31.00 8.37 4.29
C LEU A 425 31.65 8.39 5.67
N VAL A 426 31.59 7.25 6.36
CA VAL A 426 32.34 7.03 7.62
C VAL A 426 33.77 6.64 7.28
N ALA A 427 34.74 7.14 8.03
CA ALA A 427 36.11 6.65 7.97
C ALA A 427 36.29 5.40 8.86
N ASP A 428 36.95 4.37 8.35
CA ASP A 428 37.45 3.26 9.13
C ASP A 428 38.71 3.69 9.91
N LEU A 429 38.54 3.88 11.21
CA LEU A 429 39.60 4.29 12.14
C LEU A 429 40.48 3.12 12.59
N SER A 430 40.15 1.87 12.24
CA SER A 430 40.98 0.71 12.57
C SER A 430 42.25 0.63 11.70
N GLN A 431 42.28 1.37 10.59
CA GLN A 431 43.40 1.44 9.66
C GLN A 431 44.20 2.74 9.87
N SER A 432 45.51 2.68 9.61
CA SER A 432 46.41 3.83 9.70
C SER A 432 47.18 4.00 8.38
N PRO A 433 46.93 5.06 7.59
CA PRO A 433 45.96 6.13 7.84
C PRO A 433 44.49 5.65 7.72
N PRO A 434 43.52 6.37 8.32
CA PRO A 434 42.11 6.04 8.17
C PRO A 434 41.67 6.06 6.70
N VAL A 435 40.85 5.08 6.31
CA VAL A 435 40.31 4.96 4.95
C VAL A 435 38.79 5.10 4.94
N PRO A 436 38.17 5.68 3.90
CA PRO A 436 36.71 5.69 3.79
C PRO A 436 36.14 4.27 3.75
N ARG A 437 35.05 4.02 4.48
CA ARG A 437 34.28 2.78 4.37
C ARG A 437 33.59 2.68 3.01
N ALA A 438 33.15 1.47 2.67
CA ALA A 438 32.37 1.21 1.48
C ALA A 438 31.08 2.05 1.49
N ALA A 439 30.75 2.62 0.33
CA ALA A 439 29.49 3.35 0.14
C ALA A 439 28.28 2.41 0.16
N ALA A 440 27.09 3.00 0.27
CA ALA A 440 25.83 2.24 0.28
C ALA A 440 25.64 1.41 -0.99
N ARG A 441 25.06 0.22 -0.86
CA ARG A 441 24.80 -0.69 -1.98
C ARG A 441 23.37 -0.56 -2.50
N SER A 442 22.41 -0.37 -1.60
CA SER A 442 20.99 -0.24 -1.87
C SER A 442 20.71 1.00 -2.72
N GLU A 443 19.91 0.81 -3.78
CA GLU A 443 19.46 1.90 -4.64
C GLU A 443 18.50 2.85 -3.92
N LEU A 444 17.85 2.39 -2.84
CA LEU A 444 16.96 3.22 -2.01
C LEU A 444 17.69 4.38 -1.33
N ILE A 445 19.01 4.28 -1.22
CA ILE A 445 19.89 5.28 -0.62
C ILE A 445 21.09 5.59 -1.53
N GLY A 446 20.86 5.58 -2.84
CA GLY A 446 21.76 6.12 -3.85
C GLY A 446 22.80 5.17 -4.46
N ALA A 447 22.89 3.90 -4.02
CA ALA A 447 23.83 2.91 -4.54
C ALA A 447 25.27 3.43 -4.74
N GLY A 448 25.75 4.22 -3.77
CA GLY A 448 27.11 4.76 -3.75
C GLY A 448 27.34 6.03 -4.58
N ALA A 449 26.32 6.52 -5.30
CA ALA A 449 26.37 7.79 -6.03
C ALA A 449 26.15 9.03 -5.14
N GLY A 450 25.89 8.83 -3.84
CA GLY A 450 25.44 9.86 -2.92
C GLY A 450 23.92 10.00 -2.95
N HIS A 451 23.35 10.42 -1.82
CA HIS A 451 21.91 10.52 -1.64
C HIS A 451 21.55 11.71 -0.77
N GLU A 452 20.45 12.38 -1.11
CA GLU A 452 19.92 13.51 -0.36
C GLU A 452 18.46 13.27 -0.05
N LEU A 453 18.07 13.58 1.19
CA LEU A 453 16.72 13.41 1.69
C LEU A 453 16.18 14.74 2.19
N ALA A 454 14.92 15.03 1.87
CA ALA A 454 14.20 16.11 2.50
C ALA A 454 14.03 15.80 3.99
N ALA A 455 14.18 16.79 4.88
CA ALA A 455 14.01 16.54 6.31
C ALA A 455 12.61 16.03 6.68
N SER A 456 11.59 16.37 5.88
CA SER A 456 10.21 15.87 6.04
C SER A 456 10.02 14.41 5.63
N ALA A 457 10.99 13.80 4.93
CA ALA A 457 10.88 12.42 4.45
C ALA A 457 11.03 11.38 5.57
N VAL A 458 11.71 11.74 6.67
CA VAL A 458 12.02 10.84 7.78
C VAL A 458 11.32 11.34 9.05
N PRO A 459 10.31 10.62 9.58
CA PRO A 459 9.66 10.99 10.82
C PRO A 459 10.61 10.77 12.02
N ASN A 460 10.31 11.40 13.16
CA ASN A 460 11.14 11.31 14.37
C ASN A 460 11.33 9.86 14.87
N GLN A 461 10.34 9.00 14.66
CA GLN A 461 10.39 7.60 15.08
C GLN A 461 11.23 6.73 14.12
N GLY A 462 11.69 7.28 13.00
CA GLY A 462 12.41 6.56 11.95
C GLY A 462 11.49 5.89 10.93
N LEU A 463 12.11 5.30 9.91
CA LEU A 463 11.46 4.73 8.76
C LEU A 463 12.20 3.46 8.33
N ARG A 464 11.46 2.44 7.91
CA ARG A 464 12.02 1.28 7.21
C ARG A 464 11.68 1.38 5.74
N LEU A 465 12.70 1.28 4.90
CA LEU A 465 12.55 1.20 3.46
C LEU A 465 12.76 -0.23 3.01
N GLU A 466 11.82 -0.73 2.22
CA GLU A 466 11.90 -2.07 1.65
C GLU A 466 11.76 -2.00 0.13
N ARG A 467 12.48 -2.88 -0.55
CA ARG A 467 12.30 -3.11 -1.99
C ARG A 467 12.12 -4.59 -2.24
N ARG A 468 11.12 -4.98 -3.04
CA ARG A 468 10.88 -6.40 -3.38
C ARG A 468 10.17 -6.53 -4.72
N PHE A 469 10.24 -7.73 -5.31
CA PHE A 469 9.38 -8.05 -6.45
C PHE A 469 7.98 -8.43 -5.96
N SER A 470 6.95 -7.93 -6.65
CA SER A 470 5.55 -8.29 -6.45
C SER A 470 4.96 -8.76 -7.78
N LEU A 471 4.17 -9.83 -7.73
CA LEU A 471 3.52 -10.43 -8.90
C LEU A 471 2.02 -10.58 -8.65
N ALA A 472 1.21 -9.99 -9.51
CA ALA A 472 -0.23 -10.13 -9.51
C ALA A 472 -0.73 -10.50 -10.92
N ARG A 473 -2.05 -10.58 -11.09
CA ARG A 473 -2.67 -10.68 -12.41
C ARG A 473 -3.46 -9.42 -12.70
N GLY A 474 -3.44 -8.98 -13.95
CA GLY A 474 -4.36 -7.96 -14.44
C GLY A 474 -5.79 -8.48 -14.52
N THR A 475 -6.72 -7.59 -14.81
CA THR A 475 -8.15 -7.96 -15.00
C THR A 475 -8.36 -8.85 -16.23
N ASP A 476 -7.40 -8.86 -17.16
CA ASP A 476 -7.32 -9.77 -18.31
C ASP A 476 -6.72 -11.15 -17.97
N GLY A 477 -6.32 -11.36 -16.71
CA GLY A 477 -5.71 -12.58 -16.20
C GLY A 477 -4.22 -12.74 -16.53
N ARG A 478 -3.57 -11.80 -17.22
CA ARG A 478 -2.14 -11.87 -17.53
C ARG A 478 -1.29 -11.52 -16.30
N PRO A 479 -0.13 -12.17 -16.10
CA PRO A 479 0.75 -11.85 -14.97
C PRO A 479 1.38 -10.47 -15.15
N VAL A 480 1.39 -9.68 -14.08
CA VAL A 480 2.05 -8.38 -13.99
C VAL A 480 3.06 -8.44 -12.86
N LEU A 481 4.33 -8.21 -13.20
CA LEU A 481 5.46 -8.17 -12.26
C LEU A 481 5.96 -6.74 -12.15
N TRP A 482 6.20 -6.27 -10.92
CA TRP A 482 6.84 -4.99 -10.66
C TRP A 482 7.77 -5.07 -9.46
N ARG A 483 8.64 -4.07 -9.29
CA ARG A 483 9.54 -3.94 -8.15
C ARG A 483 9.01 -2.86 -7.22
N GLN A 484 8.24 -3.28 -6.23
CA GLN A 484 7.70 -2.41 -5.21
C GLN A 484 8.82 -1.84 -4.34
N ARG A 485 8.78 -0.53 -4.11
CA ARG A 485 9.50 0.14 -3.04
C ARG A 485 8.47 0.64 -2.05
N ARG A 486 8.72 0.44 -0.77
CA ARG A 486 7.77 0.77 0.28
C ARG A 486 8.49 1.46 1.42
N ARG A 487 7.86 2.49 1.98
CA ARG A 487 8.26 3.06 3.25
C ARG A 487 7.29 2.68 4.36
N ILE A 488 7.82 2.38 5.53
CA ILE A 488 7.05 1.89 6.68
C ILE A 488 7.52 2.67 7.91
N PRO A 489 6.64 3.41 8.61
CA PRO A 489 7.00 4.07 9.86
C PRO A 489 7.51 3.05 10.89
N LEU A 490 8.57 3.41 11.59
CA LEU A 490 9.07 2.61 12.71
C LEU A 490 8.46 3.09 14.03
N LEU A 491 8.44 2.21 15.03
CA LEU A 491 8.17 2.61 16.41
C LEU A 491 9.38 3.31 17.05
N SER A 492 10.59 2.91 16.62
CA SER A 492 11.86 3.46 17.08
C SER A 492 12.92 3.32 15.99
N GLY A 493 13.71 4.38 15.78
CA GLY A 493 14.79 4.40 14.81
C GLY A 493 16.03 3.63 15.27
N PRO A 494 16.97 3.34 14.35
CA PRO A 494 18.29 2.81 14.70
C PRO A 494 19.08 3.80 15.57
N VAL A 495 19.75 3.28 16.60
CA VAL A 495 20.64 4.06 17.49
C VAL A 495 22.05 3.53 17.32
N SER A 496 23.02 4.41 17.08
CA SER A 496 24.40 4.00 16.76
C SER A 496 25.16 3.44 17.95
N HIS A 497 24.77 3.81 19.17
CA HIS A 497 25.52 3.56 20.40
C HIS A 497 27.00 4.01 20.32
N LEU A 498 27.30 4.99 19.46
CA LEU A 498 28.62 5.62 19.36
C LEU A 498 28.99 6.23 20.71
N ARG A 499 30.20 5.94 21.16
CA ARG A 499 30.77 6.54 22.37
C ARG A 499 32.16 7.05 22.04
N PHE A 500 32.48 8.23 22.55
CA PHE A 500 33.76 8.89 22.38
C PHE A 500 34.56 8.87 23.68
N ASP A 501 35.89 9.02 23.56
CA ASP A 501 36.81 9.15 24.70
C ASP A 501 36.74 7.99 25.70
N LEU A 502 36.87 6.77 25.19
CA LEU A 502 36.77 5.55 25.98
C LEU A 502 38.13 5.10 26.50
N LEU A 503 38.11 4.50 27.67
CA LEU A 503 39.21 3.66 28.15
C LEU A 503 38.81 2.21 27.94
N ARG A 504 39.30 1.61 26.85
CA ARG A 504 39.07 0.20 26.55
C ARG A 504 40.02 -0.66 27.38
N GLU A 505 39.46 -1.57 28.16
CA GLU A 505 40.25 -2.55 28.91
C GLU A 505 40.91 -3.53 27.93
N GLY A 506 42.23 -3.66 27.99
CA GLY A 506 42.99 -4.59 27.15
C GLY A 506 42.86 -6.03 27.62
N GLU A 507 43.13 -6.99 26.72
CA GLU A 507 43.10 -8.41 27.07
C GLU A 507 44.07 -8.72 28.24
N PRO A 508 43.66 -9.57 29.19
CA PRO A 508 44.58 -10.06 30.22
C PRO A 508 45.68 -10.92 29.58
N GLU A 509 46.89 -10.84 30.15
CA GLU A 509 47.98 -11.78 29.85
C GLU A 509 47.62 -13.24 30.19
#